data_AF-A0AA88MZR2-F1
#
_entry.id   AF-A0AA88MZR2-F1
#
_cell.length_a   1.000
_cell.length_b   1.000
_cell.length_c   1.000
_cell.angle_alpha   90.00
_cell.angle_beta   90.00
_cell.angle_gamma   90.00
#
_symmetry.space_group_name_H-M   'P 1'
#
loop_
_entity.id
_entity.type
_entity.pdbx_description
1 polymer ?
#
loop_
_entity_poly.entity_id
_entity_poly.type
_entity_poly.pdbx_seq_one_letter_code
_entity_poly.pdbx_strand_id
1 'polypeptide(L)'
;MADRSWLEDSLGRSSKLGLEVLQRAKRRSETLKSDRLYHRNDSGTEKHSEVLEHPAACMTLDNAFAKIAMCMSETSNQCKKFYRSAEELHEQDRAHVCRFHGKRLLQASRQFQATSLTSKRAHYTGLSEPEDFLIDVSPGTYAITAAMQDAGPQTRVVHVNAGESMRLTFNL
;
A
#
# COMPACT_ATOMS: atom_id res chain seq x y z
N MET A 1 30.84 -10.09 39.04
CA MET A 1 30.77 -11.40 38.36
C MET A 1 29.49 -11.60 37.51
N ALA A 2 28.51 -10.68 37.50
CA ALA A 2 27.23 -10.84 36.80
C ALA A 2 27.26 -10.62 35.27
N ASP A 3 28.32 -9.99 34.74
CA ASP A 3 28.38 -9.58 33.33
C ASP A 3 28.71 -10.72 32.36
N ARG A 4 29.48 -11.71 32.85
CA ARG A 4 29.95 -12.84 32.03
C ARG A 4 28.87 -13.88 31.78
N SER A 5 27.96 -14.09 32.75
CA SER A 5 26.81 -14.98 32.59
C SER A 5 25.78 -14.43 31.60
N TRP A 6 25.57 -13.11 31.58
CA TRP A 6 24.62 -12.48 30.66
C TRP A 6 25.06 -12.59 29.20
N LEU A 7 26.37 -12.44 28.94
CA LEU A 7 26.93 -12.61 27.60
C LEU A 7 26.79 -14.06 27.10
N GLU A 8 27.13 -15.04 27.95
CA GLU A 8 26.98 -16.47 27.63
C GLU A 8 25.52 -16.85 27.39
N ASP A 9 24.58 -16.35 28.20
CA ASP A 9 23.15 -16.57 28.01
C ASP A 9 22.64 -15.98 26.68
N SER A 10 23.14 -14.79 26.32
CA SER A 10 22.78 -14.11 25.06
C SER A 10 23.33 -14.84 23.84
N LEU A 11 24.58 -15.33 23.93
CA LEU A 11 25.21 -16.15 22.90
C LEU A 11 24.52 -17.51 22.74
N GLY A 12 24.17 -18.16 23.86
CA GLY A 12 23.43 -19.43 23.86
C GLY A 12 22.06 -19.31 23.20
N ARG A 13 21.31 -18.24 23.53
CA ARG A 13 20.01 -17.94 22.89
C ARG A 13 20.15 -17.68 21.39
N SER A 14 21.15 -16.88 21.00
CA SER A 14 21.40 -16.55 19.60
C SER A 14 21.81 -17.77 18.78
N SER A 15 22.67 -18.63 19.34
CA SER A 15 23.10 -19.89 18.73
C SER A 15 21.92 -20.84 18.51
N LYS A 16 21.07 -21.00 19.53
CA LYS A 16 19.86 -21.84 19.45
C LYS A 16 18.90 -21.33 18.36
N LEU A 17 18.64 -20.03 18.31
CA LEU A 17 17.79 -19.42 17.28
C LEU A 17 18.39 -19.62 15.88
N GLY A 18 19.70 -19.45 15.73
CA GLY A 18 20.41 -19.68 14.46
C GLY A 18 20.23 -21.11 13.94
N LEU A 19 20.33 -22.11 14.82
CA LEU A 19 20.10 -23.51 14.49
C LEU A 19 18.65 -23.79 14.06
N GLU A 20 17.67 -23.23 14.77
CA GLU A 20 16.26 -23.39 14.41
C GLU A 20 15.93 -22.79 13.03
N VAL A 21 16.51 -21.61 12.73
CA VAL A 21 16.37 -20.97 11.41
C VAL A 21 17.00 -21.83 10.33
N LEU A 22 18.22 -22.35 10.55
CA LEU A 22 18.90 -23.24 9.61
C LEU A 22 18.10 -24.51 9.32
N GLN A 23 17.59 -25.18 10.36
CA GLN A 23 16.76 -26.37 10.21
C GLN A 23 15.46 -26.07 9.46
N ARG A 24 14.82 -24.93 9.74
CA ARG A 24 13.61 -24.49 9.02
C ARG A 24 13.90 -24.15 7.56
N ALA A 25 15.05 -23.57 7.25
CA ALA A 25 15.50 -23.37 5.87
C ALA A 25 15.76 -24.70 5.16
N LYS A 26 16.41 -25.66 5.83
CA LYS A 26 16.66 -27.00 5.30
C LYS A 26 15.37 -27.72 4.93
N ARG A 27 14.37 -27.74 5.84
CA ARG A 27 13.04 -28.33 5.55
C ARG A 27 12.37 -27.70 4.32
N ARG A 28 12.40 -26.36 4.21
CA ARG A 28 11.86 -25.66 3.02
C ARG A 28 12.61 -26.04 1.73
N SER A 29 13.93 -26.22 1.80
CA SER A 29 14.73 -26.66 0.65
C SER A 29 14.43 -28.10 0.21
N GLU A 30 14.04 -28.97 1.16
CA GLU A 30 13.65 -30.35 0.89
C GLU A 30 12.23 -30.43 0.29
N THR A 31 11.28 -29.63 0.78
CA THR A 31 9.93 -29.50 0.19
C THR A 31 10.00 -29.05 -1.28
N LEU A 32 10.86 -28.06 -1.59
CA LEU A 32 11.06 -27.59 -2.97
C LEU A 32 11.63 -28.69 -3.89
N LYS A 33 12.52 -29.53 -3.36
CA LYS A 33 13.09 -30.67 -4.12
C LYS A 33 12.05 -31.76 -4.35
N SER A 34 11.19 -32.01 -3.35
CA SER A 34 10.10 -32.98 -3.45
C SER A 34 9.05 -32.56 -4.49
N ASP A 35 8.66 -31.29 -4.49
CA ASP A 35 7.69 -30.71 -5.43
C ASP A 35 8.20 -30.78 -6.88
N ARG A 36 9.51 -30.57 -7.09
CA ARG A 36 10.16 -30.76 -8.40
C ARG A 36 10.25 -32.21 -8.86
N LEU A 37 10.21 -33.18 -7.95
CA LEU A 37 10.27 -34.61 -8.28
C LEU A 37 8.89 -35.18 -8.63
N TYR A 38 7.82 -34.69 -8.01
CA TYR A 38 6.45 -35.12 -8.35
C TYR A 38 5.98 -34.61 -9.72
N HIS A 39 6.51 -33.48 -10.20
CA HIS A 39 6.21 -32.95 -11.54
C HIS A 39 6.97 -33.62 -12.70
N ARG A 40 7.88 -34.56 -12.44
CA ARG A 40 8.71 -35.21 -13.48
C ARG A 40 8.25 -36.61 -13.88
N ASN A 41 7.25 -37.18 -13.19
CA ASN A 41 6.89 -38.60 -13.34
C ASN A 41 5.55 -38.87 -14.04
N ASP A 42 4.90 -37.86 -14.65
CA ASP A 42 3.61 -38.03 -15.34
C ASP A 42 3.67 -37.60 -16.82
N SER A 43 4.46 -38.31 -17.62
CA SER A 43 4.19 -38.48 -19.06
C SER A 43 5.04 -39.63 -19.61
N GLY A 44 4.37 -40.72 -19.99
CA GLY A 44 4.99 -41.90 -20.58
C GLY A 44 5.62 -41.66 -21.94
N THR A 45 6.80 -42.27 -22.12
CA THR A 45 7.38 -42.83 -23.36
C THR A 45 6.85 -42.34 -24.71
N GLU A 46 7.67 -41.57 -25.43
CA GLU A 46 8.08 -41.91 -26.79
C GLU A 46 9.39 -41.22 -27.18
N LYS A 47 10.27 -41.95 -27.86
CA LYS A 47 11.60 -41.51 -28.25
C LYS A 47 11.53 -40.66 -29.52
N HIS A 48 12.07 -39.44 -29.50
CA HIS A 48 12.80 -38.95 -30.66
C HIS A 48 13.82 -37.87 -30.29
N SER A 49 15.02 -38.09 -30.84
CA SER A 49 16.16 -37.19 -31.07
C SER A 49 16.08 -35.74 -30.59
N GLU A 50 17.13 -35.36 -29.87
CA GLU A 50 17.68 -34.01 -29.69
C GLU A 50 17.18 -32.96 -30.69
N VAL A 51 16.14 -32.22 -30.34
CA VAL A 51 15.88 -30.86 -30.83
C VAL A 51 15.31 -30.07 -29.68
N LEU A 52 16.15 -29.19 -29.12
CA LEU A 52 15.81 -27.89 -28.53
C LEU A 52 14.30 -27.64 -28.27
N GLU A 53 13.76 -28.16 -27.17
CA GLU A 53 12.43 -27.74 -26.67
C GLU A 53 12.58 -26.35 -26.05
N HIS A 54 11.99 -25.37 -26.73
CA HIS A 54 11.93 -23.96 -26.35
C HIS A 54 11.47 -23.73 -24.89
N PRO A 55 11.98 -22.70 -24.19
CA PRO A 55 11.54 -22.31 -22.85
C PRO A 55 10.18 -21.57 -22.89
N ALA A 56 9.17 -22.18 -23.49
CA ALA A 56 7.85 -21.58 -23.74
C ALA A 56 6.77 -21.96 -22.72
N ALA A 57 7.16 -22.18 -21.46
CA ALA A 57 6.23 -22.08 -20.31
C ALA A 57 6.84 -21.26 -19.17
N CYS A 58 7.82 -20.41 -19.50
CA CYS A 58 8.09 -19.24 -18.69
C CYS A 58 6.78 -18.46 -18.65
N MET A 59 6.16 -18.34 -17.49
CA MET A 59 5.16 -17.29 -17.29
C MET A 59 5.77 -16.01 -17.86
N THR A 60 5.25 -15.53 -18.98
CA THR A 60 5.68 -14.24 -19.52
C THR A 60 5.50 -13.24 -18.40
N LEU A 61 6.42 -12.30 -18.24
CA LEU A 61 6.31 -11.27 -17.19
C LEU A 61 4.93 -10.61 -17.22
N ASP A 62 4.36 -10.46 -18.42
CA ASP A 62 2.99 -10.01 -18.65
C ASP A 62 1.93 -10.88 -17.97
N ASN A 63 2.04 -12.21 -18.03
CA ASN A 63 1.13 -13.12 -17.34
C ASN A 63 1.27 -13.02 -15.80
N ALA A 64 2.49 -12.82 -15.30
CA ALA A 64 2.72 -12.60 -13.86
C ALA A 64 2.10 -11.27 -13.40
N PHE A 65 2.33 -10.17 -14.13
CA PHE A 65 1.71 -8.88 -13.84
C PHE A 65 0.18 -8.93 -13.98
N ALA A 66 -0.35 -9.63 -14.98
CA ALA A 66 -1.79 -9.83 -15.14
C ALA A 66 -2.41 -10.56 -13.93
N LYS A 67 -1.75 -11.60 -13.41
CA LYS A 67 -2.21 -12.29 -12.20
C LYS A 67 -2.16 -11.40 -10.95
N ILE A 68 -1.11 -10.60 -10.80
CA ILE A 68 -1.02 -9.62 -9.69
C ILE A 68 -2.13 -8.58 -9.81
N ALA A 69 -2.33 -8.01 -10.99
CA ALA A 69 -3.39 -7.03 -11.25
C ALA A 69 -4.79 -7.61 -10.99
N MET A 70 -5.04 -8.85 -11.41
CA MET A 70 -6.27 -9.57 -11.12
C MET A 70 -6.47 -9.78 -9.63
N CYS A 71 -5.43 -10.21 -8.90
CA CYS A 71 -5.47 -10.37 -7.44
C CYS A 71 -5.76 -9.03 -6.73
N MET A 72 -5.09 -7.95 -7.14
CA MET A 72 -5.32 -6.59 -6.61
C MET A 72 -6.75 -6.10 -6.88
N SER A 73 -7.29 -6.40 -8.06
CA SER A 73 -8.67 -6.06 -8.43
C SER A 73 -9.69 -6.85 -7.61
N GLU A 74 -9.50 -8.17 -7.50
CA GLU A 74 -10.36 -9.05 -6.71
C GLU A 74 -10.38 -8.63 -5.24
N THR A 75 -9.21 -8.48 -4.64
CA THR A 75 -9.07 -8.03 -3.24
C THR A 75 -9.70 -6.66 -3.02
N SER A 76 -9.48 -5.69 -3.92
CA SER A 76 -10.13 -4.37 -3.85
C SER A 76 -11.66 -4.46 -3.91
N ASN A 77 -12.20 -5.35 -4.74
CA ASN A 77 -13.63 -5.58 -4.84
C ASN A 77 -14.20 -6.24 -3.58
N GLN A 78 -13.49 -7.21 -3.01
CA GLN A 78 -13.89 -7.84 -1.74
C GLN A 78 -13.86 -6.83 -0.58
N CYS A 79 -12.83 -5.99 -0.49
CA CYS A 79 -12.80 -4.88 0.47
C CYS A 79 -13.99 -3.93 0.25
N LYS A 80 -14.31 -3.57 -0.99
CA LYS A 80 -15.45 -2.70 -1.32
C LYS A 80 -16.79 -3.32 -0.90
N LYS A 81 -16.96 -4.63 -1.06
CA LYS A 81 -18.15 -5.36 -0.59
C LYS A 81 -18.25 -5.33 0.94
N PHE A 82 -17.17 -5.70 1.64
CA PHE A 82 -17.09 -5.66 3.10
C PHE A 82 -17.39 -4.26 3.66
N TYR A 83 -16.85 -3.22 3.03
CA TYR A 83 -17.08 -1.85 3.44
C TYR A 83 -18.48 -1.33 3.10
N ARG A 84 -19.18 -1.89 2.11
CA ARG A 84 -20.58 -1.55 1.85
C ARG A 84 -21.53 -2.21 2.83
N SER A 85 -21.21 -3.40 3.33
CA SER A 85 -21.92 -4.06 4.43
C SER A 85 -21.55 -3.49 5.81
N ALA A 86 -20.77 -2.40 5.87
CA ALA A 86 -20.23 -1.84 7.12
C ALA A 86 -21.24 -1.19 8.05
N GLU A 87 -22.51 -1.08 7.66
CA GLU A 87 -23.58 -0.65 8.56
C GLU A 87 -23.83 -1.66 9.70
N GLU A 88 -23.35 -2.91 9.55
CA GLU A 88 -23.47 -4.00 10.54
C GLU A 88 -22.15 -4.31 11.29
N LEU A 89 -21.09 -3.51 11.11
CA LEU A 89 -19.76 -3.82 11.64
C LEU A 89 -19.56 -3.42 13.12
N HIS A 90 -18.81 -4.25 13.83
CA HIS A 90 -18.35 -4.01 15.20
C HIS A 90 -17.54 -2.69 15.29
N GLU A 91 -17.65 -1.98 16.41
CA GLU A 91 -17.07 -0.63 16.60
C GLU A 91 -15.56 -0.54 16.26
N GLN A 92 -14.83 -1.62 16.55
CA GLN A 92 -13.40 -1.74 16.25
C GLN A 92 -13.10 -1.80 14.75
N ASP A 93 -13.95 -2.46 13.97
CA ASP A 93 -13.83 -2.52 12.52
C ASP A 93 -14.17 -1.17 11.90
N ARG A 94 -15.21 -0.49 12.42
CA ARG A 94 -15.57 0.88 12.02
C ARG A 94 -14.39 1.84 12.22
N ALA A 95 -13.68 1.75 13.34
CA ALA A 95 -12.50 2.57 13.61
C ALA A 95 -11.36 2.28 12.61
N HIS A 96 -11.12 1.02 12.27
CA HIS A 96 -10.14 0.61 11.26
C HIS A 96 -10.51 1.16 9.87
N VAL A 97 -11.76 0.99 9.44
CA VAL A 97 -12.28 1.47 8.15
C VAL A 97 -12.11 2.98 8.04
N CYS A 98 -12.55 3.73 9.05
CA CYS A 98 -12.45 5.19 9.05
C CYS A 98 -11.00 5.67 9.01
N ARG A 99 -10.08 4.98 9.68
CA ARG A 99 -8.67 5.36 9.76
C ARG A 99 -7.90 5.12 8.46
N PHE A 100 -8.15 4.00 7.78
CA PHE A 100 -7.36 3.59 6.61
C PHE A 100 -8.10 3.73 5.28
N HIS A 101 -9.44 3.77 5.29
CA HIS A 101 -10.29 3.76 4.09
C HIS A 101 -11.38 4.86 4.06
N GLY A 102 -11.46 5.72 5.09
CA GLY A 102 -12.56 6.66 5.34
C GLY A 102 -12.86 7.69 4.24
N LYS A 103 -11.98 7.88 3.25
CA LYS A 103 -12.15 8.92 2.21
C LYS A 103 -13.21 8.60 1.14
N ARG A 104 -13.78 7.39 1.08
CA ARG A 104 -14.79 7.00 0.07
C ARG A 104 -16.14 6.50 0.59
N LEU A 105 -16.30 6.20 1.89
CA LEU A 105 -17.58 5.68 2.40
C LEU A 105 -18.60 6.80 2.72
N LEU A 106 -18.12 8.00 3.03
CA LEU A 106 -18.98 9.11 3.48
C LEU A 106 -19.76 9.79 2.35
N GLN A 107 -19.54 9.43 1.08
CA GLN A 107 -20.30 9.99 -0.04
C GLN A 107 -21.61 9.25 -0.35
N ALA A 108 -21.87 8.09 0.28
CA ALA A 108 -23.04 7.27 -0.05
C ALA A 108 -24.15 7.25 1.01
N SER A 109 -23.98 7.88 2.18
CA SER A 109 -24.85 7.61 3.34
C SER A 109 -25.43 8.84 4.07
N ARG A 110 -25.08 10.09 3.74
CA ARG A 110 -25.58 11.25 4.53
C ARG A 110 -26.33 12.30 3.72
N GLN A 111 -27.58 11.95 3.39
CA GLN A 111 -28.69 12.88 3.60
C GLN A 111 -28.96 12.91 5.11
N PHE A 112 -29.12 14.12 5.66
CA PHE A 112 -29.59 14.46 7.02
C PHE A 112 -28.60 14.62 8.21
N GLN A 113 -28.62 15.88 8.65
CA GLN A 113 -28.36 16.49 9.96
C GLN A 113 -26.95 16.99 10.28
N ALA A 114 -26.92 18.32 10.27
CA ALA A 114 -25.86 19.22 10.65
C ALA A 114 -25.39 18.98 12.09
N THR A 115 -24.07 18.97 12.27
CA THR A 115 -23.37 19.74 13.30
C THR A 115 -21.88 19.79 12.90
N SER A 116 -21.39 21.02 12.78
CA SER A 116 -20.06 21.46 12.30
C SER A 116 -18.91 20.44 12.37
N LEU A 117 -18.49 20.01 11.17
CA LEU A 117 -17.20 19.37 10.91
C LEU A 117 -16.32 20.35 10.12
N THR A 118 -15.21 20.78 10.72
CA THR A 118 -14.11 21.43 10.02
C THR A 118 -13.27 20.39 9.27
N SER A 119 -13.84 19.85 8.19
CA SER A 119 -13.04 19.29 7.11
C SER A 119 -13.84 19.46 5.82
N LYS A 120 -13.90 20.72 5.37
CA LYS A 120 -14.47 21.07 4.07
C LYS A 120 -13.54 20.53 2.98
N ARG A 121 -13.84 19.33 2.49
CA ARG A 121 -13.56 19.00 1.10
C ARG A 121 -14.54 19.85 0.29
N ALA A 122 -14.11 21.05 -0.06
CA ALA A 122 -14.91 22.01 -0.79
C ALA A 122 -15.31 21.39 -2.14
N HIS A 123 -16.58 21.02 -2.27
CA HIS A 123 -17.24 21.01 -3.56
C HIS A 123 -17.37 22.48 -3.97
N TYR A 124 -16.54 22.90 -4.92
CA TYR A 124 -16.61 24.20 -5.56
C TYR A 124 -17.87 24.25 -6.42
N THR A 125 -19.00 24.63 -5.82
CA THR A 125 -20.06 25.33 -6.53
C THR A 125 -19.56 26.75 -6.79
N GLY A 126 -19.44 27.15 -8.05
CA GLY A 126 -18.75 28.36 -8.55
C GLY A 126 -19.34 29.72 -8.14
N LEU A 127 -19.61 29.92 -6.85
CA LEU A 127 -20.11 31.17 -6.24
C LEU A 127 -19.45 31.46 -4.88
N SER A 128 -18.29 30.86 -4.58
CA SER A 128 -17.60 31.13 -3.31
C SER A 128 -16.67 32.33 -3.46
N GLU A 129 -16.77 33.29 -2.53
CA GLU A 129 -15.86 34.42 -2.38
C GLU A 129 -14.39 33.97 -2.33
N PRO A 130 -13.43 34.80 -2.78
CA PRO A 130 -12.01 34.48 -2.72
C PRO A 130 -11.58 34.26 -1.28
N GLU A 131 -11.21 33.03 -0.93
CA GLU A 131 -10.86 32.64 0.43
C GLU A 131 -9.35 32.34 0.50
N ASP A 132 -8.66 33.03 1.40
CA ASP A 132 -7.22 32.86 1.62
C ASP A 132 -6.97 31.55 2.40
N PHE A 133 -5.95 30.78 1.99
CA PHE A 133 -5.54 29.55 2.68
C PHE A 133 -4.23 29.78 3.47
N LEU A 134 -4.21 29.35 4.74
CA LEU A 134 -3.00 29.29 5.55
C LEU A 134 -2.51 27.84 5.64
N ILE A 135 -1.22 27.61 5.36
CA ILE A 135 -0.60 26.29 5.40
C ILE A 135 0.69 26.39 6.19
N ASP A 136 0.78 25.67 7.30
CA ASP A 136 2.00 25.56 8.10
C ASP A 136 2.85 24.40 7.58
N VAL A 137 4.14 24.67 7.38
CA VAL A 137 5.11 23.71 6.87
C VAL A 137 6.40 23.78 7.67
N SER A 138 7.15 22.66 7.70
CA SER A 138 8.53 22.68 8.19
C SER A 138 9.42 23.55 7.28
N PRO A 139 10.58 24.01 7.76
CA PRO A 139 11.53 24.72 6.90
C PRO A 139 11.99 23.83 5.73
N GLY A 140 12.00 24.38 4.51
CA GLY A 140 12.35 23.61 3.32
C GLY A 140 11.91 24.27 2.01
N THR A 141 12.17 23.56 0.90
CA THR A 141 11.76 23.98 -0.45
C THR A 141 10.51 23.22 -0.89
N TYR A 142 9.49 23.94 -1.31
CA TYR A 142 8.17 23.41 -1.66
C TYR A 142 7.73 23.86 -3.05
N ALA A 143 7.07 22.96 -3.78
CA ALA A 143 6.35 23.29 -5.01
C ALA A 143 4.84 23.37 -4.69
N ILE A 144 4.27 24.56 -4.81
CA ILE A 144 2.87 24.85 -4.48
C ILE A 144 2.12 25.01 -5.80
N THR A 145 1.15 24.14 -6.02
CA THR A 145 0.31 24.14 -7.22
C THR A 145 -1.12 24.53 -6.86
N ALA A 146 -1.64 25.57 -7.50
CA ALA A 146 -3.03 25.98 -7.42
C ALA A 146 -3.71 25.67 -8.77
N ALA A 147 -4.93 25.14 -8.73
CA ALA A 147 -5.68 24.76 -9.93
C ALA A 147 -7.18 25.01 -9.72
N MET A 148 -7.86 25.51 -10.75
CA MET A 148 -9.33 25.65 -10.80
C MET A 148 -9.89 24.86 -11.98
N GLN A 149 -11.19 24.56 -11.99
CA GLN A 149 -11.80 23.81 -13.09
C GLN A 149 -11.69 24.53 -14.43
N ASP A 150 -11.78 25.86 -14.42
CA ASP A 150 -11.84 26.69 -15.62
C ASP A 150 -10.49 27.28 -16.04
N ALA A 151 -9.45 27.06 -15.22
CA ALA A 151 -8.11 27.61 -15.42
C ALA A 151 -7.02 26.54 -15.32
N GLY A 152 -5.97 26.70 -16.12
CA GLY A 152 -4.81 25.79 -16.07
C GLY A 152 -4.11 25.85 -14.69
N PRO A 153 -3.49 24.75 -14.24
CA PRO A 153 -2.77 24.73 -12.98
C PRO A 153 -1.56 25.67 -13.01
N GLN A 154 -1.37 26.46 -11.95
CA GLN A 154 -0.20 27.30 -11.76
C GLN A 154 0.65 26.76 -10.60
N THR A 155 1.93 26.49 -10.85
CA THR A 155 2.89 26.00 -9.84
C THR A 155 3.95 27.05 -9.55
N ARG A 156 4.27 27.25 -8.28
CA ARG A 156 5.39 28.08 -7.82
C ARG A 156 6.27 27.31 -6.85
N VAL A 157 7.58 27.41 -7.02
CA VAL A 157 8.55 26.84 -6.09
C VAL A 157 8.99 27.93 -5.12
N VAL A 158 8.91 27.65 -3.83
CA VAL A 158 9.27 28.58 -2.76
C VAL A 158 10.18 27.90 -1.75
N HIS A 159 11.02 28.68 -1.11
CA HIS A 159 11.86 28.23 0.01
C HIS A 159 11.38 28.94 1.28
N VAL A 160 11.07 28.17 2.32
CA VAL A 160 10.51 28.67 3.59
C VAL A 160 11.53 28.43 4.70
N ASN A 161 11.96 29.50 5.37
CA ASN A 161 12.85 29.42 6.53
C ASN A 161 12.06 29.20 7.84
N ALA A 162 12.76 28.82 8.91
CA ALA A 162 12.15 28.65 10.23
C ALA A 162 11.61 29.98 10.78
N GLY A 163 10.32 30.00 11.13
CA GLY A 163 9.63 31.20 11.63
C GLY A 163 9.24 32.20 10.55
N GLU A 164 9.48 31.89 9.27
CA GLU A 164 9.08 32.73 8.15
C GLU A 164 7.64 32.42 7.72
N SER A 165 6.93 33.46 7.27
CA SER A 165 5.61 33.33 6.66
C SER A 165 5.57 34.08 5.34
N MET A 166 4.98 33.47 4.31
CA MET A 166 4.95 34.00 2.95
C MET A 166 3.53 34.00 2.41
N ARG A 167 3.09 35.13 1.84
CA ARG A 167 1.81 35.24 1.13
C ARG A 167 2.03 34.93 -0.36
N LEU A 168 1.26 33.97 -0.88
CA LEU A 168 1.29 33.60 -2.29
C LEU A 168 -0.07 33.86 -2.92
N THR A 169 -0.05 34.58 -4.04
CA THR A 169 -1.25 34.87 -4.84
C THR A 169 -1.14 34.17 -6.18
N PHE A 170 -2.16 33.37 -6.50
CA PHE A 170 -2.32 32.68 -7.78
C PHE A 170 -3.49 33.33 -8.52
N ASN A 171 -3.24 33.82 -9.72
CA ASN A 171 -4.29 34.36 -10.58
C ASN A 171 -4.72 33.22 -11.50
N LEU A 172 -5.77 32.51 -11.08
CA LEU A 172 -6.37 31.39 -11.81
C LEU A 172 -7.69 31.84 -12.41
#